data_AF-A0A661XQD2-F1
#
_entry.id   AF-A0A661XQD2-F1
#
_cell.length_a   1.000
_cell.length_b   1.000
_cell.length_c   1.000
_cell.angle_alpha   90.00
_cell.angle_beta   90.00
_cell.angle_gamma   90.00
#
_symmetry.space_group_name_H-M   'P 1'
#
loop_
_entity.id
_entity.type
_entity.pdbx_description
1 polymer ?
#
loop_
_entity_poly.entity_id
_entity_poly.type
_entity_poly.pdbx_seq_one_letter_code
_entity_poly.pdbx_strand_id
1 'polypeptide(L)'
;MLTTFILQDELDQITNDKLRYVVYVIELSNRVFTENAKFRAANPQFNGVSGCLYVGMTSKSPAERFAQHKAGYRNKKGHNISSNIVRKFGLYLRPSLYNHLGSMTKSEALKMEEKLALELRRKRYAVWFN
;
A
#
# COMPACT_ATOMS: atom_id res chain seq x y z
N MET A 1 28.65 0.46 -26.33
CA MET A 1 27.52 1.19 -25.71
C MET A 1 26.35 0.27 -25.34
N LEU A 2 26.00 -0.75 -26.15
CA LEU A 2 24.93 -1.72 -25.83
C LEU A 2 25.24 -2.66 -24.64
N THR A 3 26.48 -3.13 -24.51
CA THR A 3 26.88 -4.08 -23.46
C THR A 3 26.72 -3.53 -22.04
N THR A 4 26.97 -2.24 -21.86
CA THR A 4 26.83 -1.56 -20.55
C THR A 4 25.37 -1.38 -20.15
N PHE A 5 24.46 -1.26 -21.13
CA PHE A 5 23.02 -1.11 -20.89
C PHE A 5 22.39 -2.42 -20.39
N ILE A 6 22.75 -3.54 -21.04
CA ILE A 6 22.29 -4.89 -20.63
C ILE A 6 22.78 -5.25 -19.22
N LEU A 7 24.04 -4.94 -18.89
CA LEU A 7 24.58 -5.19 -17.55
C LEU A 7 23.89 -4.34 -16.47
N GLN A 8 23.49 -3.11 -16.80
CA GLN A 8 22.76 -2.24 -15.87
C GLN A 8 21.34 -2.74 -15.62
N ASP A 9 20.64 -3.19 -16.67
CA ASP A 9 19.31 -3.81 -16.54
C ASP A 9 19.37 -5.12 -15.73
N GLU A 10 20.39 -5.96 -15.93
CA GLU A 10 20.61 -7.17 -15.13
C GLU A 10 20.91 -6.85 -13.65
N LEU A 11 21.77 -5.87 -13.38
CA LEU A 11 22.08 -5.42 -12.01
C LEU A 11 20.86 -4.79 -11.33
N ASP A 12 20.06 -4.00 -12.04
CA ASP A 12 18.82 -3.42 -11.52
C ASP A 12 17.76 -4.48 -11.27
N GLN A 13 17.72 -5.55 -12.08
CA GLN A 13 16.87 -6.71 -11.81
C GLN A 13 17.34 -7.48 -10.57
N ILE A 14 18.63 -7.80 -10.47
CA ILE A 14 19.24 -8.53 -9.32
C ILE A 14 19.07 -7.75 -8.01
N THR A 15 19.21 -6.42 -8.05
CA THR A 15 19.02 -5.57 -6.87
C THR A 15 17.55 -5.39 -6.49
N ASN A 16 16.62 -5.33 -7.46
CA ASN A 16 15.17 -5.39 -7.19
C ASN A 16 14.75 -6.75 -6.62
N ASP A 17 15.39 -7.84 -7.04
CA ASP A 17 15.07 -9.19 -6.57
C ASP A 17 15.59 -9.45 -5.14
N LYS A 18 16.64 -8.73 -4.73
CA LYS A 18 17.15 -8.75 -3.34
C LYS A 18 16.19 -8.12 -2.32
N LEU A 19 15.38 -7.14 -2.71
CA LEU A 19 14.42 -6.51 -1.79
C LEU A 19 13.06 -7.19 -1.91
N ARG A 20 12.74 -8.02 -0.91
CA ARG A 20 11.43 -8.65 -0.81
C ARG A 20 10.40 -7.64 -0.31
N TYR A 21 9.30 -7.51 -1.04
CA TYR A 21 8.17 -6.65 -0.71
C TYR A 21 7.04 -7.45 -0.09
N VAL A 22 6.27 -6.82 0.78
CA VAL A 22 5.04 -7.36 1.37
C VAL A 22 3.89 -6.39 1.13
N VAL A 23 2.71 -6.94 0.85
CA VAL A 23 1.45 -6.19 0.84
C VAL A 23 0.91 -6.12 2.26
N TYR A 24 0.33 -4.99 2.63
CA TYR A 24 -0.28 -4.75 3.93
C TYR A 24 -1.61 -4.01 3.81
N VAL A 25 -2.44 -4.17 4.83
CA VAL A 25 -3.74 -3.50 4.93
C VAL A 25 -3.84 -2.76 6.26
N ILE A 26 -4.29 -1.50 6.21
CA ILE A 26 -4.54 -0.66 7.37
C ILE A 26 -6.03 -0.36 7.45
N GLU A 27 -6.61 -0.51 8.65
CA GLU A 27 -7.93 0.02 8.98
C GLU A 27 -7.87 1.54 9.08
N LEU A 28 -8.78 2.22 8.39
CA LEU A 28 -8.98 3.66 8.45
C LEU A 28 -10.22 3.97 9.28
N SER A 29 -10.20 5.08 10.01
CA SER A 29 -11.40 5.63 10.62
C SER A 29 -12.47 5.90 9.55
N ASN A 30 -13.72 5.52 9.82
CA ASN A 30 -14.87 5.78 8.93
C ASN A 30 -15.04 7.27 8.60
N ARG A 31 -14.47 8.17 9.40
CA ARG A 31 -14.36 9.61 9.10
C ARG A 31 -13.71 9.89 7.74
N VAL A 32 -12.86 9.01 7.23
CA VAL A 32 -12.29 9.18 5.88
C VAL A 32 -13.38 9.25 4.81
N PHE A 33 -14.46 8.48 4.97
CA PHE A 33 -15.53 8.43 3.97
C PHE A 33 -16.36 9.71 3.96
N THR A 34 -16.57 10.35 5.12
CA THR A 34 -17.27 11.63 5.21
C THR A 34 -16.36 12.81 4.83
N GLU A 35 -15.13 12.84 5.35
CA GLU A 35 -14.21 13.98 5.22
C GLU A 35 -13.40 14.01 3.92
N ASN A 36 -13.24 12.89 3.21
CA ASN A 36 -12.46 12.83 1.97
C ASN A 36 -13.35 12.50 0.77
N ALA A 37 -13.69 13.54 -0.01
CA ALA A 37 -14.53 13.42 -1.20
C ALA A 37 -13.94 12.49 -2.27
N LYS A 38 -12.61 12.49 -2.47
CA LYS A 38 -11.95 11.59 -3.43
C LYS A 38 -12.04 10.14 -2.98
N PHE A 39 -11.82 9.87 -1.70
CA PHE A 39 -11.97 8.53 -1.12
C PHE A 39 -13.39 8.00 -1.31
N ARG A 40 -14.39 8.85 -1.04
CA ARG A 40 -15.81 8.51 -1.25
C ARG A 40 -16.12 8.26 -2.73
N ALA A 41 -15.68 9.15 -3.63
CA ALA A 41 -15.90 9.02 -5.07
C ALA A 41 -15.26 7.76 -5.66
N ALA A 42 -14.11 7.33 -5.13
CA ALA A 42 -13.45 6.09 -5.54
C ALA A 42 -14.11 4.82 -5.00
N ASN A 43 -15.11 4.95 -4.12
CA ASN A 43 -15.77 3.83 -3.46
C ASN A 43 -17.31 3.89 -3.56
N PRO A 44 -17.90 4.01 -4.77
CA PRO A 44 -19.35 4.05 -4.95
C PRO A 44 -20.04 2.74 -4.54
N GLN A 45 -19.30 1.63 -4.49
CA GLN A 45 -19.80 0.34 -4.06
C GLN A 45 -19.99 0.22 -2.54
N PHE A 46 -19.43 1.13 -1.75
CA PHE A 46 -19.47 1.07 -0.28
C PHE A 46 -20.89 1.33 0.25
N ASN A 47 -21.36 0.50 1.19
CA ASN A 47 -22.71 0.58 1.76
C ASN A 47 -22.74 1.06 3.21
N GLY A 48 -21.62 1.51 3.78
CA GLY A 48 -21.54 2.00 5.16
C GLY A 48 -21.40 0.92 6.25
N VAL A 49 -21.53 -0.37 5.91
CA VAL A 49 -21.48 -1.46 6.89
C VAL A 49 -20.05 -1.99 7.08
N SER A 50 -19.28 -2.09 5.99
CA SER A 50 -17.91 -2.60 6.03
C SER A 50 -16.91 -1.53 6.50
N GLY A 51 -15.66 -1.94 6.75
CA GLY A 51 -14.58 -1.02 7.13
C GLY A 51 -14.07 -0.16 5.98
N CYS A 52 -13.34 0.90 6.32
CA CYS A 52 -12.54 1.70 5.39
C CYS A 52 -11.09 1.21 5.45
N LEU A 53 -10.50 0.86 4.32
CA LEU A 53 -9.19 0.22 4.25
C LEU A 53 -8.22 1.02 3.39
N TYR A 54 -6.94 0.96 3.75
CA TYR A 54 -5.83 1.32 2.89
C TYR A 54 -5.01 0.07 2.57
N VAL A 55 -4.77 -0.19 1.28
CA VAL A 55 -3.88 -1.26 0.82
C VAL A 55 -2.59 -0.62 0.33
N GLY A 56 -1.46 -1.18 0.75
CA GLY A 56 -0.14 -0.68 0.43
C GLY A 56 0.86 -1.82 0.24
N MET A 57 2.00 -1.56 -0.39
CA MET A 57 3.17 -2.43 -0.37
C MET A 57 4.41 -1.75 0.24
N THR A 58 5.35 -2.56 0.75
CA THR A 58 6.61 -2.06 1.32
C THR A 58 7.72 -3.10 1.29
N SER A 59 8.97 -2.65 1.18
CA SER A 59 10.17 -3.46 1.39
C SER A 59 10.60 -3.53 2.87
N LYS A 60 9.81 -2.96 3.77
CA LYS A 60 10.00 -2.96 5.23
C LYS A 60 8.97 -3.86 5.89
N SER A 61 8.94 -3.92 7.22
CA SER A 61 7.80 -4.54 7.90
C SER A 61 6.54 -3.64 7.76
N PRO A 62 5.33 -4.22 7.72
CA PRO A 62 4.08 -3.47 7.74
C PRO A 62 3.98 -2.51 8.93
N ALA A 63 4.46 -2.93 10.10
CA ALA A 63 4.48 -2.13 11.32
C ALA A 63 5.38 -0.89 11.18
N GLU A 64 6.60 -1.06 10.68
CA GLU A 64 7.53 0.04 10.45
C GLU A 64 6.97 1.01 9.38
N ARG A 65 6.40 0.48 8.31
CA ARG A 65 5.80 1.31 7.25
C ARG A 65 4.60 2.10 7.77
N PHE A 66 3.78 1.49 8.62
CA PHE A 66 2.65 2.17 9.24
C PHE A 66 3.12 3.30 10.18
N ALA A 67 4.14 3.06 11.00
CA ALA A 67 4.75 4.10 11.83
C ALA A 67 5.29 5.26 10.98
N GLN A 68 5.93 4.96 9.84
CA GLN A 68 6.40 5.98 8.89
C GLN A 68 5.26 6.83 8.31
N HIS A 69 4.10 6.22 8.03
CA HIS A 69 2.91 6.97 7.62
C HIS A 69 2.43 7.91 8.72
N LYS A 70 2.32 7.42 9.96
CA LYS A 70 1.84 8.21 11.11
C LYS A 70 2.79 9.38 11.44
N ALA A 71 4.10 9.16 11.32
CA ALA A 71 5.10 10.19 11.57
C ALA A 71 5.25 11.22 10.42
N GLY A 72 4.66 10.96 9.25
CA GLY A 72 4.89 11.81 8.07
C GLY A 72 6.33 11.74 7.56
N TYR A 73 6.93 10.55 7.59
CA TYR A 73 8.35 10.35 7.34
C TYR A 73 8.81 10.86 5.96
N ARG A 74 9.98 11.50 5.93
CA ARG A 74 10.68 11.94 4.72
C ARG A 74 11.92 11.10 4.49
N ASN A 75 12.16 10.71 3.24
CA ASN A 75 13.39 9.99 2.90
C ASN A 75 14.62 10.92 2.95
N LYS A 76 15.81 10.35 2.74
CA LYS A 76 17.08 11.11 2.72
C LYS A 76 17.12 12.26 1.69
N LYS A 77 16.30 12.17 0.63
CA LYS A 77 16.14 13.19 -0.42
C LYS A 77 15.07 14.24 -0.06
N GLY A 78 14.51 14.19 1.15
CA GLY A 78 13.48 15.11 1.64
C GLY A 78 12.06 14.81 1.15
N HIS A 79 11.84 13.76 0.34
CA HIS A 79 10.51 13.42 -0.17
C HIS A 79 9.65 12.79 0.91
N ASN A 80 8.45 13.31 1.11
CA ASN A 80 7.46 12.68 1.98
C ASN A 80 6.95 11.40 1.32
N ILE A 81 7.14 10.26 1.98
CA ILE A 81 6.68 8.97 1.50
C ILE A 81 5.41 8.49 2.22
N SER A 82 4.81 9.31 3.08
CA SER A 82 3.57 8.98 3.79
C SER A 82 2.33 9.24 2.92
N SER A 83 1.34 8.37 3.06
CA SER A 83 -0.02 8.60 2.56
C SER A 83 -0.73 9.55 3.52
N ASN A 84 -1.21 10.68 3.00
CA ASN A 84 -1.98 11.64 3.79
C ASN A 84 -3.24 11.02 4.41
N ILE A 85 -3.88 10.08 3.70
CA ILE A 85 -5.05 9.36 4.20
C ILE A 85 -4.67 8.49 5.39
N VAL A 86 -3.59 7.70 5.28
CA VAL A 86 -3.13 6.85 6.39
C VAL A 86 -2.65 7.69 7.57
N ARG A 87 -1.93 8.79 7.32
CA ARG A 87 -1.47 9.69 8.37
C ARG A 87 -2.63 10.22 9.20
N LYS A 88 -3.67 10.75 8.52
CA LYS A 88 -4.84 11.37 9.17
C LYS A 88 -5.82 10.34 9.74
N PHE A 89 -6.12 9.26 9.03
CA PHE A 89 -7.22 8.35 9.37
C PHE A 89 -6.80 6.94 9.76
N GLY A 90 -5.53 6.55 9.58
CA GLY A 90 -5.05 5.20 9.91
C GLY A 90 -5.14 4.90 11.40
N LEU A 91 -5.77 3.77 11.71
CA LEU A 91 -6.01 3.25 13.06
C LEU A 91 -5.03 2.13 13.42
N TYR A 92 -5.08 1.00 12.71
CA TYR A 92 -4.27 -0.19 12.99
C TYR A 92 -4.12 -1.09 11.75
N LEU A 93 -3.15 -2.01 11.76
CA LEU A 93 -2.98 -3.02 10.71
C LEU A 93 -4.06 -4.09 10.79
N ARG A 94 -4.46 -4.67 9.66
CA ARG A 94 -5.40 -5.80 9.55
C ARG A 94 -4.71 -7.07 9.02
N PRO A 95 -3.85 -7.75 9.81
CA PRO A 95 -3.04 -8.87 9.33
C PRO A 95 -3.83 -10.03 8.70
N SER A 96 -5.06 -10.27 9.17
CA SER A 96 -5.93 -11.31 8.59
C SER A 96 -6.24 -11.10 7.10
N LEU A 97 -6.09 -9.88 6.58
CA LEU A 97 -6.33 -9.57 5.18
C LEU A 97 -5.11 -9.74 4.27
N TYR A 98 -3.90 -9.93 4.80
CA TYR A 98 -2.68 -9.95 3.96
C TYR A 98 -1.59 -10.93 4.38
N ASN A 99 -1.57 -11.47 5.61
CA ASN A 99 -0.47 -12.31 6.09
C ASN A 99 -0.23 -13.57 5.23
N HIS A 100 -1.27 -14.08 4.57
CA HIS A 100 -1.20 -15.27 3.72
C HIS A 100 -0.52 -15.02 2.36
N LEU A 101 -0.28 -13.75 1.99
CA LEU A 101 0.28 -13.39 0.68
C LEU A 101 1.81 -13.56 0.59
N GLY A 102 2.49 -13.67 1.74
CA GLY A 102 3.95 -13.80 1.79
C GLY A 102 4.68 -12.57 1.24
N SER A 103 6.00 -12.71 1.08
CA SER A 103 6.84 -11.70 0.45
C SER A 103 7.13 -12.04 -1.01
N MET A 104 7.22 -11.03 -1.86
CA MET A 104 7.31 -11.17 -3.32
C MET A 104 8.24 -10.11 -3.91
N THR A 105 8.49 -10.18 -5.20
CA THR A 105 9.23 -9.12 -5.90
C THR A 105 8.42 -7.83 -5.90
N LYS A 106 9.09 -6.69 -6.15
CA LYS A 106 8.41 -5.40 -6.25
C LYS A 106 7.27 -5.39 -7.28
N SER A 107 7.50 -6.01 -8.45
CA SER A 107 6.53 -6.05 -9.54
C SER A 107 5.30 -6.88 -9.15
N GLU A 108 5.52 -8.03 -8.51
CA GLU A 108 4.44 -8.86 -7.98
C GLU A 108 3.66 -8.14 -6.88
N ALA A 109 4.34 -7.44 -5.97
CA ALA A 109 3.70 -6.69 -4.89
C ALA A 109 2.79 -5.58 -5.41
N LEU A 110 3.18 -4.90 -6.48
CA LEU A 110 2.36 -3.88 -7.14
C LEU A 110 1.07 -4.50 -7.71
N LYS A 111 1.19 -5.61 -8.45
CA LYS A 111 0.03 -6.33 -9.00
C LYS A 111 -0.86 -6.87 -7.87
N MET A 112 -0.24 -7.32 -6.78
CA MET A 112 -0.95 -7.89 -5.64
C MET A 112 -1.69 -6.83 -4.82
N GLU A 113 -1.11 -5.65 -4.63
CA GLU A 113 -1.75 -4.49 -4.01
C GLU A 113 -3.05 -4.12 -4.72
N GLU A 114 -2.99 -3.96 -6.05
CA GLU A 114 -4.17 -3.67 -6.87
C GLU A 114 -5.20 -4.80 -6.82
N LYS A 115 -4.79 -6.05 -7.03
CA LYS A 115 -5.69 -7.20 -7.00
C LYS A 115 -6.41 -7.32 -5.65
N LEU A 116 -5.69 -7.22 -4.54
CA LEU A 116 -6.27 -7.28 -3.19
C LEU A 116 -7.25 -6.13 -2.97
N ALA A 117 -6.89 -4.91 -3.37
CA ALA A 117 -7.78 -3.75 -3.24
C ALA A 117 -9.09 -3.95 -4.00
N LEU A 118 -9.03 -4.43 -5.24
CA LEU A 118 -10.23 -4.69 -6.05
C LEU A 118 -11.09 -5.82 -5.46
N GLU A 119 -10.49 -6.90 -4.95
CA GLU A 119 -11.21 -7.97 -4.27
C GLU A 119 -11.94 -7.47 -3.01
N LEU A 120 -11.28 -6.63 -2.19
CA LEU A 120 -11.88 -6.02 -1.01
C LEU A 120 -13.03 -5.08 -1.39
N ARG A 121 -12.92 -4.32 -2.48
CA ARG A 121 -14.03 -3.51 -3.00
C ARG A 121 -15.22 -4.38 -3.42
N ARG A 122 -15.00 -5.52 -4.07
CA ARG A 122 -16.09 -6.48 -4.40
C ARG A 122 -16.78 -7.01 -3.14
N LYS A 123 -16.03 -7.17 -2.04
CA LYS A 123 -16.54 -7.50 -0.70
C LYS A 123 -17.17 -6.30 0.04
N ARG A 124 -17.44 -5.19 -0.65
CA ARG A 124 -18.10 -3.97 -0.14
C ARG A 124 -17.30 -3.17 0.89
N TYR A 125 -16.00 -3.38 1.02
CA TYR A 125 -15.14 -2.43 1.74
C TYR A 125 -14.95 -1.14 0.92
N ALA A 126 -14.74 -0.01 1.61
CA ALA A 126 -14.23 1.19 0.99
C ALA A 126 -12.70 1.16 1.04
N VAL A 127 -12.03 1.16 -0.12
CA VAL A 127 -10.60 0.91 -0.22
C VAL A 127 -9.89 2.05 -0.95
N TRP A 128 -8.72 2.41 -0.44
CA TRP A 128 -7.77 3.29 -1.12
C TRP A 128 -6.42 2.59 -1.24
N PHE A 129 -5.79 2.71 -2.41
CA PHE A 129 -4.46 2.20 -2.70
C PHE A 129 -3.78 3.16 -3.68
N ASN A 130 -2.46 3.06 -3.81
CA ASN A 130 -1.65 3.96 -4.62
C ASN A 130 -1.19 3.31 -5.91
#